data_AF-A0A0B2RMC8-F1
#
_entry.id   AF-A0A0B2RMC8-F1
#
_cell.length_a   1.000
_cell.length_b   1.000
_cell.length_c   1.000
_cell.angle_alpha   90.00
_cell.angle_beta   90.00
_cell.angle_gamma   90.00
#
_symmetry.space_group_name_H-M   'P 1'
#
loop_
_entity.id
_entity.type
_entity.pdbx_description
1 polymer ?
#
loop_
_entity_poly.entity_id
_entity_poly.type
_entity_poly.pdbx_seq_one_letter_code
_entity_poly.pdbx_strand_id
1 'polypeptide(L)'
;GSIMSCTLWESLALEFKDCFDRHISGPVVLLLNLAKIKEARDRFLHNAQVKCFDELSQLKKECMCVTVATLSKLLVANGWIYDGCPKCNKKDDGEGSSLFCVECGNKSASTVAK
;
A
#
# COMPACT_ATOMS: atom_id res chain seq x y z
N GLY A 1 -17.62 1.47 -27.61
CA GLY A 1 -17.90 1.40 -26.16
C GLY A 1 -16.71 1.93 -25.38
N SER A 2 -16.93 2.49 -24.21
CA SER A 2 -15.84 2.95 -23.34
C SER A 2 -15.16 1.75 -22.69
N ILE A 3 -13.82 1.75 -22.65
CA ILE A 3 -13.03 0.73 -21.95
C ILE A 3 -12.84 1.21 -20.51
N MET A 4 -13.15 0.35 -19.54
CA MET A 4 -12.99 0.64 -18.11
C MET A 4 -12.11 -0.42 -17.47
N SER A 5 -11.17 0.02 -16.62
CA SER A 5 -10.39 -0.89 -15.78
C SER A 5 -11.15 -1.19 -14.49
N CYS A 6 -11.11 -2.44 -14.04
CA CYS A 6 -11.63 -2.84 -12.74
C CYS A 6 -10.58 -3.62 -11.96
N THR A 7 -10.71 -3.65 -10.63
CA THR A 7 -9.85 -4.42 -9.74
C THR A 7 -10.73 -5.33 -8.90
N LEU A 8 -10.49 -6.64 -8.97
CA LEU A 8 -11.07 -7.63 -8.09
C LEU A 8 -10.14 -7.84 -6.90
N TRP A 9 -10.72 -8.02 -5.70
CA TRP A 9 -9.97 -8.19 -4.46
C TRP A 9 -10.30 -9.53 -3.82
N GLU A 10 -9.36 -10.05 -3.05
CA GLU A 10 -9.56 -11.20 -2.16
C GLU A 10 -10.15 -12.43 -2.88
N SER A 11 -11.19 -13.06 -2.31
CA SER A 11 -11.80 -14.28 -2.84
C SER A 11 -12.34 -14.11 -4.24
N LEU A 12 -12.87 -12.93 -4.58
CA LEU A 12 -13.40 -12.65 -5.93
C LEU A 12 -12.31 -12.71 -7.00
N ALA A 13 -11.09 -12.28 -6.69
CA ALA A 13 -9.97 -12.37 -7.63
C ALA A 13 -9.54 -13.82 -7.87
N LEU A 14 -9.55 -14.64 -6.81
CA LEU A 14 -9.22 -16.07 -6.89
C LEU A 14 -10.29 -16.84 -7.67
N GLU A 15 -11.56 -16.62 -7.35
CA GLU A 15 -12.69 -17.26 -8.03
C GLU A 15 -12.73 -16.89 -9.53
N PHE A 16 -12.49 -15.61 -9.84
CA PHE A 16 -12.38 -15.17 -11.23
C PHE A 16 -11.21 -15.85 -11.93
N LYS A 17 -10.03 -15.90 -11.30
CA LYS A 17 -8.84 -16.55 -11.88
C LYS A 17 -9.10 -18.02 -12.18
N ASP A 18 -9.68 -18.76 -11.24
CA ASP A 18 -10.01 -20.16 -11.39
C ASP A 18 -11.02 -20.39 -12.54
N CYS A 19 -12.03 -19.52 -12.65
CA CYS A 19 -12.99 -19.56 -13.75
C CYS A 19 -12.32 -19.25 -15.10
N PHE A 20 -11.49 -18.22 -15.14
CA PHE A 20 -10.76 -17.79 -16.33
C PHE A 20 -9.77 -18.85 -16.81
N ASP A 21 -9.01 -19.48 -15.92
CA ASP A 21 -8.03 -20.52 -16.25
C ASP A 21 -8.71 -21.79 -16.82
N ARG A 22 -9.93 -22.10 -16.37
CA ARG A 22 -10.73 -23.22 -16.90
C ARG A 22 -11.45 -22.89 -18.21
N HIS A 23 -11.47 -21.62 -18.61
CA HIS A 23 -12.21 -21.18 -19.78
C HIS A 23 -11.50 -21.57 -21.08
N ILE A 24 -12.20 -22.24 -21.98
CA ILE A 24 -11.58 -22.82 -23.19
C ILE A 24 -11.67 -21.85 -24.38
N SER A 25 -12.78 -21.11 -24.53
CA SER A 25 -13.01 -20.30 -25.74
C SER A 25 -14.12 -19.27 -25.56
N GLY A 26 -13.95 -18.10 -26.19
CA GLY A 26 -14.93 -17.01 -26.20
C GLY A 26 -14.65 -15.93 -25.15
N PRO A 27 -15.46 -14.86 -25.11
CA PRO A 27 -15.32 -13.81 -24.10
C PRO A 27 -15.85 -14.26 -22.73
N VAL A 28 -15.11 -13.95 -21.66
CA VAL A 28 -15.62 -14.10 -20.28
C VAL A 28 -16.44 -12.86 -19.94
N VAL A 29 -17.71 -13.07 -19.59
CA VAL A 29 -18.62 -11.99 -19.17
C VAL A 29 -18.66 -11.92 -17.65
N LEU A 30 -18.24 -10.79 -17.09
CA LEU A 30 -18.25 -10.56 -15.65
C LEU A 30 -19.44 -9.68 -15.26
N LEU A 31 -20.35 -10.22 -14.45
CA LEU A 31 -21.47 -9.48 -13.87
C LEU A 31 -21.11 -9.06 -12.44
N LEU A 32 -20.92 -7.76 -12.22
CA LEU A 32 -20.54 -7.20 -10.93
C LEU A 32 -21.74 -6.51 -10.28
N ASN A 33 -22.19 -7.03 -9.13
CA ASN A 33 -23.16 -6.36 -8.27
C ASN A 33 -22.40 -5.56 -7.20
N LEU A 34 -22.78 -4.30 -6.96
CA LEU A 34 -22.18 -3.42 -5.94
C LEU A 34 -20.72 -2.99 -6.19
N ALA A 35 -20.30 -2.90 -7.45
CA ALA A 35 -18.97 -2.38 -7.78
C ALA A 35 -18.82 -0.91 -7.36
N LYS A 36 -17.71 -0.59 -6.67
CA LYS A 36 -17.36 0.80 -6.33
C LYS A 36 -16.76 1.50 -7.54
N ILE A 37 -17.49 2.44 -8.12
CA ILE A 37 -16.99 3.28 -9.21
C ILE A 37 -16.14 4.39 -8.60
N LYS A 38 -14.90 4.53 -9.10
CA LYS A 38 -13.99 5.60 -8.74
C LYS A 38 -13.43 6.24 -9.99
N GLU A 39 -13.27 7.56 -9.96
CA GLU A 39 -12.47 8.26 -10.95
C GLU A 39 -11.00 7.84 -10.76
N ALA A 40 -10.27 7.57 -11.85
CA ALA A 40 -8.85 7.16 -11.82
C ALA A 40 -7.90 8.30 -11.43
N ARG A 41 -8.31 9.17 -10.50
CA ARG A 41 -7.52 10.28 -9.95
C ARG A 41 -6.69 9.88 -8.73
N ASP A 42 -6.81 8.65 -8.23
CA ASP A 42 -5.93 8.11 -7.19
C ASP A 42 -4.48 8.02 -7.75
N ARG A 43 -3.69 9.10 -7.56
CA ARG A 43 -2.32 9.29 -8.07
C ARG A 43 -1.32 8.22 -7.61
N PHE A 44 -1.69 7.35 -6.68
CA PHE A 44 -0.81 6.32 -6.14
C PHE A 44 -0.29 5.33 -7.19
N LEU A 45 -1.02 5.17 -8.30
CA LEU A 45 -0.63 4.25 -9.38
C LEU A 45 -0.38 4.96 -10.72
N HIS A 46 -0.54 6.28 -10.79
CA HIS A 46 -0.30 6.99 -12.05
C HIS A 46 1.20 6.90 -12.40
N ASN A 47 1.51 6.34 -13.57
CA ASN A 47 2.88 6.11 -14.06
C ASN A 47 3.75 5.17 -13.21
N ALA A 48 3.20 4.48 -12.22
CA ALA A 48 3.97 3.52 -11.44
C ALA A 48 4.25 2.27 -12.29
N GLN A 49 5.53 1.92 -12.45
CA GLN A 49 5.92 0.73 -13.22
C GLN A 49 5.71 -0.53 -12.38
N VAL A 50 5.11 -1.57 -12.94
CA VAL A 50 5.10 -2.88 -12.27
C VAL A 50 6.51 -3.47 -12.36
N LYS A 51 7.09 -3.87 -11.23
CA LYS A 51 8.44 -4.45 -11.15
C LYS A 51 8.44 -5.71 -10.31
N CYS A 52 9.19 -6.72 -10.74
CA CYS A 52 9.49 -7.90 -9.94
C CYS A 52 10.71 -7.66 -9.02
N PHE A 53 10.96 -8.58 -8.09
CA PHE A 53 12.09 -8.46 -7.14
C PHE A 53 13.45 -8.39 -7.84
N ASP A 54 13.64 -9.13 -8.94
CA ASP A 54 14.90 -9.11 -9.69
C ASP A 54 15.17 -7.72 -10.29
N GLU A 55 14.12 -7.05 -10.79
CA GLU A 55 14.19 -5.69 -11.30
C GLU A 55 14.41 -4.66 -10.19
N LEU A 56 13.79 -4.84 -9.01
CA LEU A 56 13.99 -3.98 -7.85
C LEU A 56 15.46 -4.00 -7.39
N SER A 57 16.09 -5.17 -7.39
CA SER A 57 17.49 -5.34 -6.97
C SER A 57 18.50 -4.61 -7.86
N GLN A 58 18.10 -4.27 -9.08
CA GLN A 58 18.95 -3.61 -10.08
C GLN A 58 18.67 -2.11 -10.22
N LEU A 59 17.78 -1.54 -9.40
CA LEU A 59 17.44 -0.11 -9.46
C LEU A 59 18.67 0.75 -9.13
N LYS A 60 19.05 1.60 -10.08
CA LYS A 60 20.15 2.56 -9.94
C LYS A 60 19.68 3.98 -9.58
N LYS A 61 18.38 4.24 -9.66
CA LYS A 61 17.75 5.53 -9.42
C LYS A 61 16.42 5.33 -8.71
N GLU A 62 16.03 6.31 -7.89
CA GLU A 62 14.72 6.34 -7.26
C GLU A 62 13.61 6.34 -8.32
N CYS A 63 12.58 5.51 -8.10
CA CYS A 63 11.43 5.42 -8.98
C CYS A 63 10.16 5.05 -8.20
N MET A 64 9.00 5.38 -8.77
CA MET A 64 7.70 4.89 -8.29
C MET A 64 7.37 3.58 -9.00
N CYS A 65 7.16 2.50 -8.24
CA CYS A 65 6.84 1.20 -8.79
C CYS A 65 5.84 0.43 -7.92
N VAL A 66 5.21 -0.58 -8.52
CA VAL A 66 4.30 -1.52 -7.88
C VAL A 66 4.92 -2.91 -7.96
N THR A 67 4.92 -3.62 -6.84
CA THR A 67 5.37 -5.02 -6.80
C THR A 67 4.30 -5.86 -6.12
N VAL A 68 3.96 -6.98 -6.74
CA VAL A 68 3.11 -7.99 -6.13
C VAL A 68 4.03 -8.99 -5.45
N ALA A 69 3.89 -9.11 -4.14
CA ALA A 69 4.71 -9.99 -3.32
C ALA A 69 3.85 -10.71 -2.29
N THR A 70 4.25 -11.93 -1.93
CA THR A 70 3.68 -12.65 -0.79
C THR A 70 4.53 -12.35 0.45
N LEU A 71 3.91 -11.87 1.52
CA LEU A 71 4.58 -11.70 2.80
C LEU A 71 4.90 -13.08 3.38
N SER A 72 6.18 -13.42 3.52
CA SER A 72 6.61 -14.74 4.02
C SER A 72 6.92 -14.74 5.52
N LYS A 73 7.53 -13.66 6.03
CA LYS A 73 7.90 -13.50 7.45
C LYS A 73 7.81 -12.04 7.85
N LEU A 74 7.29 -11.78 9.05
CA LEU A 74 7.34 -10.47 9.70
C LEU A 74 8.31 -10.56 10.89
N LEU A 75 9.44 -9.86 10.80
CA LEU A 75 10.41 -9.80 11.90
C LEU A 75 10.05 -8.64 12.81
N VAL A 76 9.32 -8.90 13.89
CA VAL A 76 9.01 -7.88 14.89
C VAL A 76 10.18 -7.78 15.85
N ALA A 77 11.10 -6.85 15.58
CA ALA A 77 12.22 -6.50 16.45
C ALA A 77 12.04 -5.10 17.05
N ASN A 78 12.91 -4.73 17.99
CA ASN A 78 12.94 -3.38 18.55
C ASN A 78 13.12 -2.35 17.40
N GLY A 79 12.22 -1.36 17.32
CA GLY A 79 12.29 -0.27 16.35
C GLY A 79 11.29 -0.30 15.19
N TRP A 80 10.44 -1.34 15.09
CA TRP A 80 9.34 -1.37 14.11
C TRP A 80 8.18 -0.43 14.44
N ILE A 81 7.99 -0.17 15.74
CA ILE A 81 7.00 0.75 16.29
C ILE A 81 7.77 1.74 17.14
N TYR A 82 7.48 3.02 16.96
CA TYR A 82 8.08 4.08 17.75
C TYR A 82 7.03 5.11 18.14
N ASP A 83 7.27 5.75 19.28
CA ASP A 83 6.50 6.90 19.68
C ASP A 83 6.81 8.07 18.74
N GLY A 84 5.76 8.67 18.18
CA GLY A 84 5.89 9.79 17.26
C GLY A 84 5.08 10.99 17.72
N CYS A 85 5.56 12.19 17.39
CA CYS A 85 4.79 13.41 17.59
C CYS A 85 3.48 13.33 16.77
N PRO A 86 2.30 13.55 17.38
CA PRO A 86 1.03 13.43 16.68
C PRO A 86 0.85 14.47 15.56
N LYS A 87 1.60 15.59 15.60
CA LYS A 87 1.49 16.68 14.63
C LYS A 87 2.41 16.49 13.42
N CYS A 88 3.66 16.07 13.61
CA CYS A 88 4.66 16.01 12.54
C CYS A 88 5.23 14.61 12.27
N ASN A 89 4.79 13.59 13.02
CA ASN A 89 5.25 12.19 12.92
C ASN A 89 6.75 11.98 13.19
N LYS A 90 7.46 13.01 13.66
CA LYS A 90 8.85 12.88 14.08
C LYS A 90 8.92 11.91 15.26
N LYS A 91 9.85 10.96 15.18
CA LYS A 91 10.15 10.03 16.26
C LYS A 91 10.51 10.80 17.53
N ASP A 92 9.99 10.35 18.66
CA ASP A 92 10.38 10.82 19.98
C ASP A 92 11.64 10.08 20.42
N ASP A 93 12.69 10.82 20.75
CA ASP A 93 13.99 10.25 21.12
C ASP A 93 14.05 9.85 22.61
N GLY A 94 12.96 10.03 23.37
CA GLY A 94 12.77 9.47 24.71
C GLY A 94 13.69 10.03 25.79
N GLU A 95 14.59 10.94 25.43
CA GLU A 95 15.54 11.56 26.35
C GLU A 95 14.90 12.78 27.00
N GLY A 96 14.11 12.51 28.03
CA GLY A 96 13.50 13.51 28.89
C GLY A 96 12.07 13.81 28.52
N SER A 97 11.23 13.89 29.56
CA SER A 97 9.84 14.34 29.60
C SER A 97 9.64 15.77 29.07
N SER A 98 10.11 16.04 27.86
CA SER A 98 9.99 17.32 27.20
C SER A 98 8.55 17.41 26.71
N LEU A 99 7.78 18.25 27.38
CA LEU A 99 6.39 18.59 27.07
C LEU A 99 6.20 19.16 25.65
N PHE A 100 7.25 19.26 24.83
CA PHE A 100 7.25 19.86 23.51
C PHE A 100 8.11 19.07 22.52
N CYS A 101 7.57 18.83 21.33
CA CYS A 101 8.33 18.29 20.20
C CYS A 101 9.35 19.34 19.71
N VAL A 102 10.63 19.00 19.72
CA VAL A 102 11.74 19.88 19.33
C VAL A 102 11.60 20.41 17.90
N GLU A 103 11.05 19.60 16.99
CA GLU A 103 10.96 19.94 15.56
C GLU A 103 9.83 20.93 15.25
N CYS A 104 8.64 20.76 15.85
CA CYS A 104 7.45 21.55 15.48
C CYS A 104 6.83 22.35 16.64
N GLY A 105 7.48 22.35 17.81
CA GLY A 105 7.05 23.04 19.02
C GLY A 105 5.73 22.53 19.61
N ASN A 106 5.23 21.38 19.15
CA ASN A 106 3.94 20.87 19.59
C ASN A 106 3.99 20.43 21.04
N LYS A 107 3.10 20.97 21.87
CA LYS A 107 2.98 20.58 23.28
C LYS A 107 2.21 19.26 23.38
N SER A 108 2.88 18.12 23.24
CA SER A 108 2.22 16.81 23.34
C SER A 108 2.11 16.37 24.81
N ALA A 109 0.88 16.20 25.29
CA ALA A 109 0.59 15.55 26.58
C ALA A 109 0.66 14.00 26.49
N SER A 110 0.80 13.45 25.28
CA SER A 110 0.85 12.01 25.04
C SER A 110 1.49 11.73 23.68
N THR A 111 2.51 10.86 23.66
CA THR A 111 2.99 10.21 22.44
C THR A 111 1.94 9.24 21.91
N VAL A 112 1.95 8.95 20.61
CA VAL A 112 1.12 7.91 20.00
C VAL A 112 2.05 6.90 19.35
N ALA A 113 1.92 5.63 19.73
CA ALA A 113 2.60 4.53 19.07
C ALA A 113 2.09 4.41 17.62
N LYS A 114 3.01 4.42 16.65
CA LYS A 114 2.71 4.29 15.21
C LYS A 114 3.39 3.09 14.59
#